data_AF-A0A7C6ZMC8-F1
#
_entry.id   AF-A0A7C6ZMC8-F1
#
_cell.length_a   1.000
_cell.length_b   1.000
_cell.length_c   1.000
_cell.angle_alpha   90.00
_cell.angle_beta   90.00
_cell.angle_gamma   90.00
#
_symmetry.space_group_name_H-M   'P 1'
#
loop_
_entity.id
_entity.type
_entity.pdbx_description
1 polymer ?
#
loop_
_entity_poly.entity_id
_entity_poly.type
_entity_poly.pdbx_seq_one_letter_code
_entity_poly.pdbx_strand_id
1 'polypeptide(L)'
;MTPEFGPRQRFIAVLTDAELEPGQVMDQDLDTCRRCLACVKNCPAGAIKEKEEWGVVIAGKKFVYGVVDCEACAWMAEGYSSRLWEGAPFQPKVDVPRPENLDARLSYDYKWHRRDPALTNSEHAEGNFGASFCGRCMITCPLGRAAAKRRRRSAKE
;
A
#
# COMPACT_ATOMS: atom_id res chain seq x y z
N MET A 1 6.26 9.60 0.73
CA MET A 1 6.20 9.62 -0.75
C MET A 1 7.46 10.31 -1.25
N THR A 2 8.16 9.82 -2.28
CA THR A 2 9.39 10.46 -2.79
C THR A 2 9.10 11.31 -4.03
N PRO A 3 9.88 12.38 -4.28
CA PRO A 3 9.75 13.19 -5.49
C PRO A 3 9.95 12.39 -6.79
N GLU A 4 10.85 11.40 -6.75
CA GLU A 4 11.26 10.62 -7.91
C GLU A 4 10.21 9.56 -8.32
N PHE A 5 9.59 8.89 -7.35
CA PHE A 5 8.72 7.73 -7.61
C PHE A 5 7.25 7.95 -7.22
N GLY A 6 6.93 9.04 -6.53
CA GLY A 6 5.62 9.22 -5.95
C GLY A 6 5.33 8.08 -4.96
N PRO A 7 4.10 7.54 -4.90
CA PRO A 7 3.75 6.50 -3.95
C PRO A 7 4.13 5.09 -4.45
N ARG A 8 4.63 4.94 -5.69
CA ARG A 8 4.91 3.63 -6.30
C ARG A 8 6.34 3.17 -6.02
N GLN A 9 6.60 2.88 -4.75
CA GLN A 9 7.89 2.36 -4.28
C GLN A 9 7.68 1.47 -3.06
N ARG A 10 8.60 0.54 -2.83
CA ARG A 10 8.65 -0.29 -1.63
C ARG A 10 9.81 0.19 -0.75
N PHE A 11 9.58 0.24 0.55
CA PHE A 11 10.61 0.57 1.52
C PHE A 11 11.01 -0.71 2.26
N ILE A 12 12.29 -0.82 2.56
CA ILE A 12 12.86 -1.82 3.46
C ILE A 12 13.66 -1.06 4.53
N ALA A 13 13.69 -1.59 5.74
CA ALA A 13 14.49 -1.08 6.83
C ALA A 13 15.37 -2.21 7.36
N VAL A 14 16.63 -1.88 7.68
CA VAL A 14 17.56 -2.76 8.39
C VAL A 14 17.87 -2.08 9.71
N LEU A 15 17.58 -2.77 10.81
CA LEU A 15 17.94 -2.30 12.14
C LEU A 15 19.37 -2.76 12.44
N THR A 16 20.22 -1.84 12.85
CA THR A 16 21.63 -2.10 13.14
C THR A 16 22.09 -1.25 14.30
N ASP A 17 23.07 -1.77 15.03
CA ASP A 17 23.85 -1.11 16.08
C ASP A 17 25.09 -0.38 15.52
N ALA A 18 25.39 -0.53 14.23
CA ALA A 18 26.48 0.18 13.58
C ALA A 18 26.28 1.70 13.71
N GLU A 19 27.33 2.42 14.10
CA GLU A 19 27.32 3.88 14.15
C GLU A 19 27.20 4.45 12.73
N LEU A 20 26.15 5.24 12.49
CA LEU A 20 25.86 5.85 11.21
C LEU A 20 25.47 7.32 11.42
N GLU A 21 25.99 8.18 10.55
CA GLU A 21 25.54 9.57 10.49
C GLU A 21 24.11 9.63 9.97
N PRO A 22 23.15 10.24 10.70
CA PRO A 22 21.77 10.34 10.25
C PRO A 22 21.66 11.13 8.95
N GLY A 23 20.90 10.59 7.99
CA GLY A 23 20.60 11.29 6.74
C GLY A 23 19.72 12.53 6.95
N GLN A 24 19.76 13.46 6.00
CA GLN A 24 18.92 14.66 6.03
C GLN A 24 17.44 14.29 5.91
N VAL A 25 16.64 14.83 6.84
CA VAL A 25 15.17 14.72 6.75
C VAL A 25 14.66 15.64 5.65
N MET A 26 14.02 15.04 4.65
CA MET A 26 13.36 15.75 3.55
C MET A 26 12.34 16.74 4.10
N ASP A 27 12.31 17.95 3.54
CA ASP A 27 11.25 18.89 3.87
C ASP A 27 9.90 18.32 3.44
N GLN A 28 8.95 18.30 4.37
CA GLN A 28 7.57 18.02 4.01
C GLN A 28 7.01 19.27 3.35
N ASP A 29 7.24 19.43 2.05
CA ASP A 29 6.42 20.36 1.31
C ASP A 29 4.99 19.82 1.35
N LEU A 30 4.09 20.52 2.07
CA LEU A 30 2.69 20.14 2.22
C LEU A 30 1.99 20.04 0.86
N ASP A 31 2.55 20.66 -0.19
CA ASP A 31 2.09 20.53 -1.58
C ASP A 31 2.49 19.22 -2.27
N THR A 32 3.32 18.39 -1.61
CA THR A 32 3.66 17.05 -2.10
C THR A 32 2.42 16.17 -2.20
N CYS A 33 1.40 16.36 -1.35
CA CYS A 33 0.07 15.77 -1.49
C CYS A 33 -0.95 16.85 -1.87
N ARG A 34 -1.52 16.78 -3.08
CA ARG A 34 -2.48 17.78 -3.59
C ARG A 34 -3.88 17.73 -2.95
N ARG A 35 -4.06 16.99 -1.86
CA ARG A 35 -5.36 16.76 -1.19
C ARG A 35 -6.50 16.39 -2.15
N CYS A 36 -6.18 15.71 -3.25
CA CYS A 36 -7.15 15.39 -4.30
C CYS A 36 -8.13 14.26 -3.94
N LEU A 37 -7.87 13.57 -2.82
CA LEU A 37 -8.63 12.42 -2.33
C LEU A 37 -8.77 11.25 -3.32
N ALA A 38 -7.97 11.21 -4.39
CA ALA A 38 -8.02 10.14 -5.37
C ALA A 38 -7.74 8.76 -4.73
N CYS A 39 -6.85 8.70 -3.74
CA CYS A 39 -6.58 7.48 -2.99
C CYS A 39 -7.80 7.00 -2.20
N VAL A 40 -8.49 7.90 -1.49
CA VAL A 40 -9.72 7.62 -0.71
C VAL A 40 -10.82 7.12 -1.63
N LYS A 41 -11.13 7.88 -2.69
CA LYS A 41 -12.24 7.59 -3.63
C LYS A 41 -12.08 6.27 -4.38
N ASN A 42 -10.85 5.79 -4.57
CA ASN A 42 -10.57 4.55 -5.30
C ASN A 42 -10.27 3.36 -4.38
N CYS A 43 -10.24 3.53 -3.06
CA CYS A 43 -9.92 2.44 -2.14
C CYS A 43 -11.13 1.51 -2.00
N PRO A 44 -11.07 0.26 -2.49
CA PRO A 44 -12.22 -0.64 -2.41
C PRO A 44 -12.46 -1.18 -0.99
N ALA A 45 -11.47 -1.03 -0.10
CA ALA A 45 -11.58 -1.36 1.32
C ALA A 45 -12.25 -0.26 2.15
N GLY A 46 -12.33 0.98 1.65
CA GLY A 46 -12.60 2.14 2.50
C GLY A 46 -11.53 2.35 3.60
N ALA A 47 -10.31 1.85 3.39
CA ALA A 47 -9.26 1.81 4.41
C ALA A 47 -8.65 3.18 4.71
N ILE A 48 -8.64 4.10 3.75
CA ILE A 48 -8.03 5.42 3.91
C ILE A 48 -9.07 6.37 4.49
N LYS A 49 -8.85 6.87 5.71
CA LYS A 49 -9.79 7.75 6.42
C LYS A 49 -9.68 9.18 5.89
N GLU A 50 -10.79 9.72 5.41
CA GLU A 50 -10.82 11.05 4.77
C GLU A 50 -10.60 12.20 5.77
N LYS A 51 -11.11 12.04 6.99
CA LYS A 51 -11.19 13.10 8.00
C LYS A 51 -10.26 12.88 9.20
N GLU A 52 -9.30 11.96 9.06
CA GLU A 52 -8.34 11.62 10.11
C GLU A 52 -6.92 11.80 9.60
N GLU A 53 -6.09 12.40 10.44
CA GLU A 53 -4.68 12.66 10.16
C GLU A 53 -3.83 12.13 11.31
N TRP A 54 -2.70 11.53 10.96
CA TRP A 54 -1.67 11.11 11.91
C TRP A 54 -0.45 12.02 11.77
N GLY A 55 0.07 12.50 12.90
CA GLY A 55 1.19 13.43 12.95
C GLY A 55 2.35 12.91 13.77
N VAL A 56 3.59 13.16 13.32
CA VAL A 56 4.82 12.82 14.04
C VAL A 56 5.85 13.93 13.87
N VAL A 57 6.70 14.15 14.88
CA VAL A 57 7.82 15.09 14.79
C VAL A 57 9.11 14.31 14.57
N ILE A 58 9.82 14.59 13.48
CA ILE A 58 11.09 13.95 13.11
C ILE A 58 12.12 15.05 12.86
N ALA A 59 13.24 15.03 13.59
CA ALA A 59 14.28 16.06 13.53
C ALA A 59 13.72 17.50 13.65
N GLY A 60 12.80 17.73 14.58
CA GLY A 60 12.15 19.03 14.81
C GLY A 60 11.12 19.46 13.76
N LYS A 61 10.93 18.68 12.68
CA LYS A 61 9.94 18.95 11.63
C LYS A 61 8.67 18.13 11.87
N LYS A 62 7.51 18.77 11.77
CA LYS A 62 6.20 18.09 11.87
C LYS A 62 5.84 17.45 10.54
N PHE A 63 5.54 16.16 10.58
CA PHE A 63 5.04 15.38 9.46
C PHE A 63 3.59 15.00 9.70
N VAL A 64 2.72 15.19 8.70
CA VAL A 64 1.31 14.77 8.74
C VAL A 64 0.98 13.83 7.58
N TYR A 65 0.23 12.77 7.87
CA TYR A 65 -0.17 11.72 6.93
C TYR A 65 -1.65 11.36 7.11
N GLY A 66 -2.28 10.82 6.06
CA GLY A 66 -3.62 10.25 6.18
C GLY A 66 -3.59 8.92 6.93
N VAL A 67 -4.63 8.65 7.72
CA VAL A 67 -4.79 7.39 8.44
C VAL A 67 -5.24 6.27 7.50
N VAL A 68 -4.62 5.10 7.64
CA VAL A 68 -4.96 3.90 6.88
C VAL A 68 -5.29 2.77 7.85
N ASP A 69 -6.47 2.17 7.67
CA ASP A 69 -6.84 0.90 8.26
C ASP A 69 -6.04 -0.22 7.57
N CYS A 70 -4.89 -0.55 8.16
CA CYS A 70 -3.96 -1.52 7.60
C CYS A 70 -4.58 -2.92 7.48
N GLU A 71 -5.51 -3.28 8.36
CA GLU A 71 -6.15 -4.60 8.34
C GLU A 71 -7.16 -4.70 7.20
N ALA A 72 -8.02 -3.70 7.03
CA ALA A 72 -8.94 -3.64 5.90
C ALA A 72 -8.18 -3.56 4.56
N CYS A 73 -7.07 -2.81 4.53
CA CYS A 73 -6.18 -2.73 3.37
C CYS A 73 -5.57 -4.10 3.04
N ALA A 74 -5.00 -4.77 4.05
CA ALA A 74 -4.41 -6.10 3.91
C ALA A 74 -5.45 -7.13 3.47
N TRP A 75 -6.68 -7.07 3.99
CA TRP A 75 -7.76 -7.98 3.60
C TRP A 75 -8.07 -7.93 2.10
N MET A 76 -8.12 -6.72 1.54
CA MET A 76 -8.28 -6.53 0.10
C MET A 76 -7.03 -6.97 -0.66
N ALA A 77 -5.85 -6.61 -0.16
CA ALA A 77 -4.58 -6.94 -0.78
C ALA A 77 -4.44 -8.48 -0.90
N GLU A 78 -4.62 -9.23 0.19
CA GLU A 78 -4.51 -10.69 0.24
C GLU A 78 -5.61 -11.43 -0.55
N GLY A 79 -6.57 -10.71 -1.14
CA GLY A 79 -7.52 -11.28 -2.10
C GLY A 79 -8.71 -11.98 -1.46
N TYR A 80 -9.11 -11.54 -0.27
CA TYR A 80 -10.30 -12.06 0.42
C TYR A 80 -11.60 -11.39 -0.02
N SER A 81 -11.58 -10.51 -1.03
CA SER A 81 -12.80 -9.89 -1.54
C SER A 81 -12.77 -9.73 -3.05
N SER A 82 -13.94 -9.91 -3.64
CA SER A 82 -14.20 -9.67 -5.04
C SER A 82 -14.12 -8.18 -5.40
N ARG A 83 -14.15 -7.23 -4.46
CA ARG A 83 -14.20 -5.79 -4.78
C ARG A 83 -12.87 -5.16 -5.22
N LEU A 84 -11.81 -5.97 -5.36
CA LEU A 84 -10.45 -5.51 -5.62
C LEU A 84 -10.31 -4.70 -6.91
N TRP A 85 -10.60 -5.33 -8.06
CA TRP A 85 -10.53 -4.75 -9.40
C TRP A 85 -11.65 -5.30 -10.28
N GLU A 86 -12.85 -4.73 -10.17
CA GLU A 86 -14.01 -5.17 -10.94
C GLU A 86 -13.73 -5.31 -12.44
N GLY A 87 -13.96 -6.50 -12.99
CA GLY A 87 -13.74 -6.86 -14.39
C GLY A 87 -12.30 -7.25 -14.74
N ALA A 88 -11.35 -7.19 -13.80
CA ALA A 88 -9.99 -7.60 -14.07
C ALA A 88 -9.84 -9.13 -14.06
N PRO A 89 -9.00 -9.71 -14.94
CA PRO A 89 -8.80 -11.17 -15.00
C PRO A 89 -8.18 -11.75 -13.72
N PHE A 90 -7.51 -10.90 -12.93
CA PHE A 90 -6.87 -11.25 -11.66
C PHE A 90 -7.71 -10.88 -10.43
N GLN A 91 -8.98 -10.50 -10.62
CA GLN A 91 -9.89 -10.21 -9.52
C GLN A 91 -10.22 -11.50 -8.76
N PRO A 92 -10.10 -11.51 -7.42
CA PRO A 92 -10.55 -12.64 -6.61
C PRO A 92 -12.05 -12.89 -6.82
N LYS A 93 -12.47 -14.15 -6.80
CA LYS A 93 -13.88 -14.56 -6.97
C LYS A 93 -14.53 -15.01 -5.67
N VAL A 94 -13.93 -14.67 -4.54
CA VAL A 94 -14.41 -15.00 -3.21
C VAL A 94 -14.64 -13.74 -2.40
N ASP A 95 -15.60 -13.79 -1.49
CA ASP A 95 -15.79 -12.79 -0.44
C ASP A 95 -15.75 -13.51 0.90
N VAL A 96 -14.62 -13.40 1.58
CA VAL A 96 -14.37 -14.01 2.88
C VAL A 96 -14.55 -12.94 3.95
N PRO A 97 -15.49 -13.11 4.90
CA PRO A 97 -15.65 -12.15 5.98
C PRO A 97 -14.42 -12.16 6.89
N ARG A 98 -14.00 -10.98 7.32
CA ARG A 98 -12.92 -10.82 8.28
C ARG A 98 -13.39 -11.24 9.67
N PRO A 99 -12.70 -12.19 10.34
CA PRO A 99 -13.01 -12.53 11.72
C PRO A 99 -12.58 -11.39 12.65
N GLU A 100 -13.23 -11.29 13.82
CA GLU A 100 -12.88 -10.27 14.82
C GLU A 100 -11.49 -10.48 15.40
N ASN A 101 -11.08 -11.74 15.57
CA ASN A 101 -9.78 -12.12 16.11
C ASN A 101 -9.08 -13.06 15.14
N LEU A 102 -7.84 -12.73 14.78
CA LEU A 102 -6.98 -13.52 13.91
C LEU A 102 -5.73 -13.94 14.70
N ASP A 103 -5.69 -15.21 15.10
CA ASP A 103 -4.45 -15.82 15.57
C ASP A 103 -3.63 -16.38 14.39
N ALA A 104 -2.40 -16.82 14.67
CA ALA A 104 -1.50 -17.35 13.64
C ALA A 104 -2.06 -18.59 12.92
N ARG A 105 -2.80 -19.45 13.63
CA ARG A 105 -3.35 -20.68 13.06
C ARG A 105 -4.54 -20.37 12.16
N LEU A 106 -5.41 -19.46 12.58
CA LEU A 106 -6.54 -18.98 11.79
C LEU A 106 -6.06 -18.20 10.57
N SER A 107 -5.02 -17.37 10.72
CA SER A 107 -4.42 -16.67 9.57
C SER A 107 -3.88 -17.67 8.54
N TYR A 108 -3.22 -18.75 8.99
CA TYR A 108 -2.81 -19.83 8.11
C TYR A 108 -4.00 -20.50 7.41
N ASP A 109 -5.05 -20.90 8.15
CA ASP A 109 -6.26 -21.48 7.54
C ASP A 109 -6.87 -20.58 6.48
N TYR A 110 -6.98 -19.28 6.78
CA TYR A 110 -7.53 -18.30 5.85
C TYR A 110 -6.69 -18.19 4.57
N LYS A 111 -5.37 -18.07 4.73
CA LYS A 111 -4.43 -17.91 3.62
C LYS A 111 -4.42 -19.13 2.70
N TRP A 112 -4.55 -20.33 3.23
CA TRP A 112 -4.42 -21.55 2.41
C TRP A 112 -5.74 -22.16 1.97
N HIS A 113 -6.83 -21.93 2.72
CA HIS A 113 -8.08 -22.66 2.52
C HIS A 113 -9.33 -21.78 2.31
N ARG A 114 -9.26 -20.47 2.61
CA ARG A 114 -10.43 -19.58 2.49
C ARG A 114 -10.35 -18.62 1.32
N ARG A 115 -9.14 -18.22 0.91
CA ARG A 115 -8.95 -17.30 -0.22
C ARG A 115 -9.20 -17.96 -1.58
N ASP A 116 -9.23 -17.14 -2.63
CA ASP A 116 -9.32 -17.63 -4.00
C ASP A 116 -8.13 -18.59 -4.31
N PRO A 117 -8.38 -19.86 -4.67
CA PRO A 117 -7.32 -20.82 -4.97
C PRO A 117 -6.37 -20.38 -6.09
N ALA A 118 -6.83 -19.54 -7.02
CA ALA A 118 -5.97 -18.99 -8.08
C ALA A 118 -4.83 -18.13 -7.51
N LEU A 119 -5.08 -17.47 -6.38
CA LEU A 119 -4.06 -16.75 -5.63
C LEU A 119 -3.18 -17.71 -4.84
N THR A 120 -3.76 -18.74 -4.22
CA THR A 120 -3.03 -19.78 -3.43
C THR A 120 -1.96 -20.46 -4.26
N ASN A 121 -2.28 -20.82 -5.50
CA ASN A 121 -1.36 -21.48 -6.42
C ASN A 121 -0.27 -20.56 -6.99
N SER A 122 -0.41 -19.24 -6.80
CA SER A 122 0.58 -18.24 -7.23
C SER A 122 1.56 -17.87 -6.10
N GLU A 123 1.35 -18.36 -4.88
CA GLU A 123 2.26 -18.15 -3.77
C GLU A 123 3.46 -19.09 -3.83
N HIS A 124 4.65 -18.49 -3.87
CA HIS A 124 5.90 -19.22 -3.78
C HIS A 124 6.35 -19.20 -2.32
N ALA A 125 6.83 -20.33 -1.81
CA ALA A 125 7.27 -20.50 -0.42
C ALA A 125 8.37 -19.50 0.02
N GLU A 126 9.04 -18.83 -0.93
CA GLU A 126 10.18 -17.95 -0.72
C GLU A 126 9.81 -16.46 -0.53
N GLY A 127 8.66 -16.17 0.09
CA GLY A 127 8.36 -14.83 0.59
C GLY A 127 7.73 -13.85 -0.40
N ASN A 128 7.33 -14.33 -1.58
CA ASN A 128 6.35 -13.62 -2.40
C ASN A 128 4.96 -14.10 -2.00
N PHE A 129 4.36 -13.45 -0.98
CA PHE A 129 2.89 -13.45 -0.86
C PHE A 129 2.36 -12.99 -2.22
N GLY A 130 1.73 -13.92 -2.94
CA GLY A 130 1.48 -13.86 -4.36
C GLY A 130 0.71 -12.58 -4.66
N ALA A 131 1.36 -11.66 -5.35
CA ALA A 131 0.86 -10.38 -5.86
C ALA A 131 -0.57 -10.02 -5.43
N SER A 132 -0.69 -9.56 -4.18
CA SER A 132 -1.83 -8.81 -3.71
C SER A 132 -1.99 -7.52 -4.53
N PHE A 133 -2.74 -7.55 -5.64
CA PHE A 133 -2.84 -6.45 -6.63
C PHE A 133 -3.56 -5.18 -6.13
N CYS A 134 -3.85 -5.04 -4.83
CA CYS A 134 -4.40 -3.78 -4.33
C CYS A 134 -3.31 -2.69 -4.34
N GLY A 135 -3.24 -1.96 -5.45
CA GLY A 135 -2.39 -0.79 -5.65
C GLY A 135 -3.17 0.40 -6.18
N ARG A 136 -4.51 0.35 -6.14
CA ARG A 136 -5.41 1.36 -6.73
C ARG A 136 -5.01 2.77 -6.32
N CYS A 137 -4.87 3.01 -5.02
CA CYS A 137 -4.48 4.33 -4.48
C CYS A 137 -3.13 4.82 -5.03
N MET A 138 -2.15 3.94 -5.23
CA MET A 138 -0.83 4.29 -5.76
C MET A 138 -0.85 4.51 -7.27
N ILE A 139 -1.66 3.72 -8.00
CA ILE A 139 -1.80 3.77 -9.45
C ILE A 139 -2.61 5.01 -9.88
N THR A 140 -3.68 5.33 -9.16
CA THR A 140 -4.56 6.47 -9.46
C THR A 140 -4.00 7.80 -8.97
N CYS A 141 -3.02 7.78 -8.06
CA CYS A 141 -2.38 8.99 -7.54
C CYS A 141 -1.81 9.86 -8.68
N PRO A 142 -2.26 11.13 -8.83
CA PRO A 142 -1.77 12.04 -9.86
C PRO A 142 -0.26 12.32 -9.74
N LEU A 143 0.26 12.36 -8.51
CA LEU A 143 1.67 12.63 -8.24
C LEU A 143 2.54 11.45 -8.62
N GLY A 144 2.06 10.23 -8.34
CA GLY A 144 2.63 9.03 -8.92
C GLY A 144 2.67 9.15 -10.44
N ARG A 145 1.53 9.38 -11.10
CA ARG A 145 1.48 9.50 -12.56
C ARG A 145 2.46 10.56 -13.11
N ALA A 146 2.57 11.72 -12.47
CA ALA A 146 3.52 12.76 -12.83
C ALA A 146 4.97 12.30 -12.69
N ALA A 147 5.33 11.63 -11.59
CA ALA A 147 6.65 11.08 -11.35
C ALA A 147 7.07 10.06 -12.43
N ALA A 148 6.17 9.14 -12.82
CA ALA A 148 6.44 8.22 -13.93
C ALA A 148 6.65 8.93 -15.27
N LYS A 149 5.86 9.97 -15.56
CA LYS A 149 6.03 10.74 -16.80
C LYS A 149 7.38 11.44 -16.85
N ARG A 150 7.84 12.05 -15.75
CA ARG A 150 9.16 12.67 -15.66
C ARG A 150 10.27 11.65 -15.95
N ARG A 151 10.28 10.54 -15.22
CA ARG A 151 11.27 9.45 -15.41
C ARG A 151 11.33 8.91 -16.84
N ARG A 152 10.17 8.72 -17.48
CA ARG A 152 10.11 8.22 -18.87
C ARG A 152 10.62 9.23 -19.91
N ARG A 153 10.59 10.53 -19.60
CA ARG A 153 11.15 11.57 -20.48
C ARG A 153 12.67 11.62 -20.34
N SER A 154 13.18 11.64 -19.11
CA SER A 154 14.62 11.65 -18.83
C SER A 154 15.36 10.40 -19.32
N ALA A 155 14.66 9.28 -19.52
CA ALA A 155 15.25 8.06 -20.08
C ALA A 155 15.36 8.05 -21.62
N LYS A 156 14.85 9.08 -22.31
CA LYS A 156 14.91 9.22 -23.77
C LYS A 156 15.94 10.25 -24.24
N GLU A 157 16.56 10.95 -23.30
CA GLU A 157 17.67 11.89 -23.49
C GLU A 157 18.97 11.19 -23.10
#